data_AF-A0A353GVT3-F1
#
_entry.id   AF-A0A353GVT3-F1
#
_cell.length_a   1.000
_cell.length_b   1.000
_cell.length_c   1.000
_cell.angle_alpha   90.00
_cell.angle_beta   90.00
_cell.angle_gamma   90.00
#
_symmetry.space_group_name_H-M   'P 1'
#
loop_
_entity.id
_entity.type
_entity.pdbx_description
1 polymer ?
#
loop_
_entity_poly.entity_id
_entity_poly.type
_entity_poly.pdbx_seq_one_letter_code
_entity_poly.pdbx_strand_id
1 'polypeptide(L)'
;MKGIFWKEGESFSNSMSLIAFLLVRYPEIGSVRFDPEQKTLLFSFVLVKSLTNEEFEPFKDHLLLSLNNMTLLQERESGIIEINHAEYDGLTFLEIIRDIETLSQEEIALITGVIHQFFEEYLMLDQEDTLQEEDTVLQEEMIEHMLEDLKDSRQEKRLIGFREEGRVLVFNRANLHK
;
A
#
# COMPACT_ATOMS: atom_id res chain seq x y z
N MET A 1 8.20 -0.96 19.86
CA MET A 1 7.08 -1.89 19.67
C MET A 1 6.00 -1.74 20.75
N LYS A 2 5.01 -0.87 20.55
CA LYS A 2 3.76 -0.87 21.33
C LYS A 2 2.65 -1.45 20.44
N GLY A 3 2.19 -2.65 20.81
CA GLY A 3 0.82 -3.10 20.65
C GLY A 3 0.31 -3.35 19.25
N ILE A 4 0.82 -4.39 18.57
CA ILE A 4 -0.03 -5.08 17.59
C ILE A 4 -1.02 -5.91 18.40
N PHE A 5 -2.29 -5.51 18.42
CA PHE A 5 -3.33 -6.15 19.23
C PHE A 5 -4.17 -7.11 18.38
N TRP A 6 -4.12 -8.39 18.72
CA TRP A 6 -4.88 -9.46 18.09
C TRP A 6 -6.11 -9.81 18.92
N LYS A 7 -7.24 -10.10 18.27
CA LYS A 7 -8.40 -10.72 18.92
C LYS A 7 -8.29 -12.24 18.74
N GLU A 8 -8.25 -13.00 19.85
CA GLU A 8 -8.16 -14.46 19.85
C GLU A 8 -9.25 -15.10 18.97
N GLY A 9 -8.85 -15.88 17.96
CA GLY A 9 -9.76 -16.73 17.19
C GLY A 9 -9.28 -17.19 15.81
N GLU A 10 -8.51 -16.37 15.08
CA GLU A 10 -7.95 -16.75 13.76
C GLU A 10 -6.41 -16.73 13.80
N SER A 11 -5.75 -17.70 13.14
CA SER A 11 -4.29 -17.71 13.03
C SER A 11 -3.85 -16.50 12.21
N PHE A 12 -3.02 -15.64 12.78
CA PHE A 12 -2.42 -14.53 12.07
C PHE A 12 -1.53 -15.06 10.94
N SER A 13 -1.87 -14.78 9.68
CA SER A 13 -1.14 -15.27 8.51
C SER A 13 -0.04 -14.30 8.09
N ASN A 14 0.99 -14.79 7.38
CA ASN A 14 2.05 -13.94 6.82
C ASN A 14 1.48 -12.79 5.96
N SER A 15 0.40 -13.03 5.21
CA SER A 15 -0.28 -11.98 4.43
C SER A 15 -0.85 -10.86 5.30
N MET A 16 -1.36 -11.18 6.49
CA MET A 16 -1.84 -10.17 7.42
C MET A 16 -0.68 -9.39 8.05
N SER A 17 0.45 -10.04 8.36
CA SER A 17 1.63 -9.32 8.85
C SER A 17 2.19 -8.40 7.77
N LEU A 18 2.24 -8.83 6.51
CA LEU A 18 2.70 -8.00 5.41
C LEU A 18 1.89 -6.71 5.33
N ILE A 19 0.56 -6.81 5.34
CA ILE A 19 -0.32 -5.63 5.32
C ILE A 19 -0.03 -4.72 6.52
N ALA A 20 0.15 -5.30 7.72
CA ALA A 20 0.48 -4.52 8.90
C ALA A 20 1.83 -3.80 8.76
N PHE A 21 2.86 -4.48 8.26
CA PHE A 21 4.20 -3.92 8.05
C PHE A 21 4.23 -2.85 6.97
N LEU A 22 3.51 -3.05 5.86
CA LEU A 22 3.35 -2.03 4.82
C LEU A 22 2.75 -0.75 5.40
N LEU A 23 1.69 -0.87 6.19
CA LEU A 23 1.06 0.29 6.80
C LEU A 23 1.99 0.97 7.79
N VAL A 24 2.72 0.24 8.63
CA VAL A 24 3.68 0.82 9.59
C VAL A 24 4.84 1.52 8.88
N ARG A 25 5.46 0.88 7.88
CA ARG A 25 6.63 1.39 7.17
C ARG A 25 6.33 2.61 6.30
N TYR A 26 5.13 2.67 5.73
CA TYR A 26 4.73 3.73 4.80
C TYR A 26 3.51 4.49 5.36
N PRO A 27 3.75 5.55 6.15
CA PRO A 27 2.67 6.31 6.78
C PRO A 27 1.75 7.03 5.79
N GLU A 28 2.20 7.25 4.55
CA GLU A 28 1.37 7.80 3.47
C GLU A 28 0.22 6.85 3.08
N ILE A 29 0.38 5.54 3.30
CA ILE A 29 -0.62 4.54 2.93
C ILE A 29 -1.75 4.53 3.97
N GLY A 30 -2.93 4.99 3.57
CA GLY A 30 -4.12 4.98 4.42
C GLY A 30 -4.76 3.60 4.55
N SER A 31 -4.77 2.81 3.48
CA SER A 31 -5.21 1.40 3.52
C SER A 31 -4.54 0.53 2.47
N VAL A 32 -4.48 -0.78 2.77
CA VAL A 32 -4.03 -1.82 1.84
C VAL A 32 -5.10 -2.90 1.77
N ARG A 33 -5.51 -3.27 0.56
CA ARG A 33 -6.48 -4.36 0.32
C ARG A 33 -5.83 -5.45 -0.53
N PHE A 34 -5.97 -6.70 -0.11
CA PHE A 34 -5.52 -7.86 -0.86
C PHE A 34 -6.72 -8.60 -1.45
N ASP A 35 -6.67 -8.83 -2.77
CA ASP A 35 -7.63 -9.64 -3.52
C ASP A 35 -6.96 -10.94 -4.00
N PRO A 36 -7.32 -12.10 -3.42
CA PRO A 36 -6.75 -13.39 -3.82
C PRO A 36 -7.26 -13.87 -5.18
N GLU A 37 -8.44 -13.43 -5.62
CA GLU A 37 -9.01 -13.85 -6.90
C GLU A 37 -8.31 -13.14 -8.07
N GLN A 38 -8.03 -11.86 -7.89
CA GLN A 38 -7.30 -11.05 -8.87
C GLN A 38 -5.77 -11.13 -8.68
N LYS A 39 -5.30 -11.69 -7.56
CA LYS A 39 -3.89 -11.65 -7.13
C LYS A 39 -3.31 -10.24 -7.14
N THR A 40 -4.04 -9.29 -6.55
CA THR A 40 -3.65 -7.88 -6.51
C THR A 40 -3.62 -7.31 -5.11
N LEU A 41 -2.77 -6.30 -4.93
CA LEU A 41 -2.82 -5.37 -3.82
C LEU A 41 -3.34 -4.02 -4.31
N LEU A 42 -4.25 -3.42 -3.55
CA LEU A 42 -4.73 -2.06 -3.74
C LEU A 42 -4.25 -1.20 -2.58
N PHE A 43 -3.42 -0.22 -2.90
CA PHE A 43 -2.95 0.81 -1.99
C PHE A 43 -3.83 2.04 -2.12
N SER A 44 -4.34 2.55 -1.01
CA SER A 44 -5.15 3.75 -0.99
C SER A 44 -4.49 4.84 -0.15
N PHE A 45 -4.39 6.02 -0.72
CA PHE A 45 -3.83 7.23 -0.11
C PHE A 45 -4.94 8.28 -0.04
N VAL A 46 -4.97 9.06 1.03
CA VAL A 46 -5.99 10.08 1.25
C VAL A 46 -5.36 11.45 1.20
N LEU A 47 -5.88 12.30 0.32
CA LEU A 47 -5.51 13.71 0.23
C LEU A 47 -6.62 14.58 0.80
N VAL A 48 -6.28 15.56 1.63
CA VAL A 48 -7.17 16.59 2.18
C VAL A 48 -7.37 17.72 1.16
N LYS A 49 -7.73 17.34 -0.07
CA LYS A 49 -8.13 18.22 -1.18
C LYS A 49 -8.92 17.43 -2.22
N SER A 50 -9.75 18.13 -2.98
CA SER A 50 -10.24 17.65 -4.28
C SER A 50 -9.13 17.81 -5.32
N LEU A 51 -8.72 16.70 -5.94
CA LEU A 51 -7.70 16.67 -6.97
C LEU A 51 -8.34 16.79 -8.34
N THR A 52 -8.04 17.85 -9.08
CA THR A 52 -8.55 17.99 -10.45
C THR A 52 -7.82 17.05 -11.40
N ASN A 53 -8.44 16.71 -12.55
CA ASN A 53 -7.77 15.95 -13.61
C ASN A 53 -6.48 16.63 -14.11
N GLU A 54 -6.42 17.96 -14.10
CA GLU A 54 -5.22 18.72 -14.51
C GLU A 54 -4.04 18.53 -13.55
N GLU A 55 -4.31 18.20 -12.29
CA GLU A 55 -3.29 17.88 -11.28
C GLU A 55 -2.99 16.37 -11.23
N PHE A 56 -4.01 15.53 -11.49
CA PHE A 56 -3.90 14.08 -11.46
C PHE A 56 -3.10 13.51 -12.64
N GLU A 57 -3.35 13.97 -13.87
CA GLU A 57 -2.69 13.41 -15.06
C GLU A 57 -1.16 13.59 -15.04
N PRO A 58 -0.59 14.78 -14.69
CA PRO A 58 0.86 14.92 -14.57
C PRO A 58 1.49 14.01 -13.50
N PHE A 59 0.80 13.82 -12.37
CA PHE A 59 1.22 12.88 -11.33
C PHE A 59 1.23 11.44 -11.87
N LYS A 60 0.14 11.02 -12.51
CA LYS A 60 -0.03 9.68 -13.07
C LYS A 60 1.04 9.38 -14.12
N ASP A 61 1.26 10.30 -15.05
CA ASP A 61 2.30 10.17 -16.09
C ASP A 61 3.69 10.06 -15.47
N HIS A 62 3.98 10.88 -14.46
CA HIS A 62 5.27 10.84 -13.76
C HIS A 62 5.48 9.51 -13.03
N LEU A 63 4.46 9.01 -12.33
CA LEU A 63 4.54 7.75 -11.60
C LEU A 63 4.75 6.57 -12.56
N LEU A 64 3.96 6.51 -13.64
CA LEU A 64 4.10 5.46 -14.65
C LEU A 64 5.48 5.49 -15.32
N LEU A 65 5.98 6.68 -15.67
CA LEU A 65 7.32 6.82 -16.24
C LEU A 65 8.41 6.32 -15.28
N SER A 66 8.33 6.71 -14.01
CA SER A 66 9.29 6.30 -12.98
C SER A 66 9.30 4.78 -12.79
N LEU A 67 8.12 4.16 -12.72
CA LEU A 67 7.98 2.70 -12.59
C LEU A 67 8.50 1.95 -13.83
N ASN A 68 8.13 2.41 -15.02
CA ASN A 68 8.61 1.81 -16.27
C ASN A 68 10.14 1.86 -16.39
N ASN A 69 10.75 2.98 -16.00
CA ASN A 69 12.21 3.11 -16.00
C ASN A 69 12.86 2.18 -14.98
N MET A 70 12.28 2.03 -13.79
CA MET A 70 12.77 1.10 -12.78
C MET A 70 12.73 -0.34 -13.30
N THR A 71 11.60 -0.78 -13.84
CA THR A 71 11.44 -2.12 -14.43
C THR A 71 12.44 -2.37 -15.56
N LEU A 72 12.65 -1.39 -16.44
CA LEU A 72 13.60 -1.49 -17.55
C LEU A 72 15.05 -1.63 -17.06
N LEU A 73 15.45 -0.83 -16.08
CA LEU A 73 16.81 -0.86 -15.52
C LEU A 73 17.12 -2.15 -14.75
N GLN A 74 16.08 -2.76 -14.17
CA GLN A 74 16.19 -4.01 -13.40
C GLN A 74 15.98 -5.26 -14.26
N GLU A 75 15.70 -5.11 -15.57
CA GLU A 75 15.38 -6.21 -16.48
C GLU A 75 14.23 -7.12 -15.96
N ARG A 76 13.26 -6.53 -15.25
CA ARG A 76 12.10 -7.23 -14.68
C ARG A 76 10.92 -7.23 -15.67
N GLU A 77 9.96 -8.13 -15.45
CA GLU A 77 8.72 -8.17 -16.23
C GLU A 77 7.79 -7.03 -15.84
N SER A 78 7.01 -6.54 -16.81
CA SER A 78 5.97 -5.53 -16.56
C SER A 78 4.70 -6.21 -16.03
N GLY A 79 4.28 -5.79 -14.84
CA GLY A 79 3.03 -6.24 -14.23
C GLY A 79 1.82 -5.37 -14.57
N ILE A 80 0.70 -5.70 -13.92
CA ILE A 80 -0.52 -4.89 -13.91
C ILE A 80 -0.30 -3.69 -13.00
N ILE A 81 -0.58 -2.51 -13.54
CA ILE A 81 -0.73 -1.29 -12.75
C ILE A 81 -1.96 -0.52 -13.17
N GLU A 82 -2.81 -0.18 -12.20
CA GLU A 82 -3.91 0.76 -12.40
C GLU A 82 -3.80 1.89 -11.37
N ILE A 83 -3.95 3.13 -11.83
CA ILE A 83 -3.89 4.32 -10.99
C ILE A 83 -5.18 5.10 -11.23
N ASN A 84 -5.97 5.22 -10.17
CA ASN A 84 -7.29 5.85 -10.18
C ASN A 84 -7.39 6.86 -9.04
N HIS A 85 -8.36 7.76 -9.14
CA HIS A 85 -8.76 8.61 -8.03
C HIS A 85 -10.27 8.69 -7.92
N ALA A 86 -10.75 8.91 -6.70
CA ALA A 86 -12.15 9.21 -6.42
C ALA A 86 -12.22 10.39 -5.45
N GLU A 87 -13.13 11.32 -5.72
CA GLU A 87 -13.38 12.46 -4.84
C GLU A 87 -14.62 12.24 -3.97
N TYR A 88 -14.51 12.60 -2.69
CA TYR A 88 -15.63 12.59 -1.77
C TYR A 88 -15.44 13.64 -0.68
N ASP A 89 -16.41 14.56 -0.55
CA ASP A 89 -16.46 15.57 0.52
C ASP A 89 -15.16 16.39 0.69
N GLY A 90 -14.56 16.83 -0.43
CA GLY A 90 -13.32 17.59 -0.44
C GLY A 90 -12.05 16.77 -0.16
N LEU A 91 -12.18 15.44 -0.08
CA LEU A 91 -11.08 14.49 -0.01
C LEU A 91 -10.88 13.79 -1.35
N THR A 92 -9.65 13.42 -1.65
CA THR A 92 -9.32 12.54 -2.78
C THR A 92 -8.74 11.24 -2.27
N PHE A 93 -9.32 10.13 -2.71
CA PHE A 93 -8.79 8.79 -2.53
C PHE A 93 -8.01 8.41 -3.78
N LEU A 94 -6.68 8.43 -3.70
CA LEU A 94 -5.81 7.90 -4.74
C LEU A 94 -5.70 6.39 -4.53
N GLU A 95 -6.02 5.61 -5.55
CA GLU A 95 -5.95 4.15 -5.51
C GLU A 95 -4.97 3.63 -6.55
N ILE A 96 -4.01 2.82 -6.10
CA ILE A 96 -3.02 2.16 -6.95
C ILE A 96 -3.20 0.66 -6.79
N ILE A 97 -3.50 -0.01 -7.89
CA ILE A 97 -3.65 -1.47 -7.95
C ILE A 97 -2.41 -2.04 -8.61
N ARG A 98 -1.78 -3.02 -7.95
CA ARG A 98 -0.64 -3.79 -8.47
C ARG A 98 -0.92 -5.28 -8.38
N ASP A 99 -0.53 -6.03 -9.40
CA ASP A 99 -0.43 -7.49 -9.26
C ASP A 99 0.66 -7.84 -8.25
N ILE A 100 0.52 -9.01 -7.64
CA ILE A 100 1.46 -9.49 -6.62
C ILE A 100 2.67 -10.15 -7.26
N GLU A 101 2.55 -10.66 -8.48
CA GLU A 101 3.59 -11.44 -9.15
C GLU A 101 4.87 -10.61 -9.35
N THR A 102 4.72 -9.36 -9.82
CA THR A 102 5.87 -8.50 -10.14
C THR A 102 6.12 -7.40 -9.11
N LEU A 103 5.27 -7.24 -8.10
CA LEU A 103 5.43 -6.20 -7.09
C LEU A 103 6.67 -6.47 -6.20
N SER A 104 7.47 -5.43 -5.98
CA SER A 104 8.60 -5.45 -5.04
C SER A 104 8.48 -4.33 -4.00
N GLN A 105 9.24 -4.44 -2.92
CA GLN A 105 9.34 -3.42 -1.89
C GLN A 105 9.86 -2.10 -2.46
N GLU A 106 10.87 -2.13 -3.32
CA GLU A 106 11.46 -0.91 -3.91
C GLU A 106 10.43 -0.14 -4.74
N GLU A 107 9.52 -0.87 -5.39
CA GLU A 107 8.42 -0.29 -6.14
C GLU A 107 7.44 0.46 -5.24
N ILE A 108 7.09 -0.14 -4.10
CA ILE A 108 6.21 0.49 -3.11
C ILE A 108 6.88 1.77 -2.58
N ALA A 109 8.18 1.71 -2.28
CA ALA A 109 8.95 2.88 -1.86
C ALA A 109 8.98 3.99 -2.92
N LEU A 110 9.09 3.63 -4.21
CA LEU A 110 9.03 4.58 -5.31
C LEU A 110 7.64 5.22 -5.43
N ILE A 111 6.57 4.41 -5.35
CA ILE A 111 5.18 4.88 -5.36
C ILE A 111 4.95 5.89 -4.23
N THR A 112 5.32 5.53 -3.00
CA THR A 112 5.13 6.41 -1.83
C THR A 112 5.96 7.68 -1.95
N GLY A 113 7.21 7.57 -2.43
CA GLY A 113 8.09 8.72 -2.64
C GLY A 113 7.56 9.71 -3.68
N VAL A 114 7.01 9.22 -4.80
CA VAL A 114 6.41 10.09 -5.83
C VAL A 114 5.13 10.76 -5.30
N ILE A 115 4.28 10.02 -4.58
CA ILE A 115 3.07 10.58 -3.97
C ILE A 115 3.44 11.68 -2.97
N HIS A 116 4.43 11.43 -2.13
CA HIS A 116 4.96 12.41 -1.19
C HIS A 116 5.45 13.65 -1.93
N GLN A 117 6.29 13.49 -2.96
CA GLN A 117 6.81 14.61 -3.75
C GLN A 117 5.71 15.50 -4.37
N PHE A 118 4.62 14.91 -4.85
CA PHE A 118 3.53 15.66 -5.50
C PHE A 118 2.54 16.26 -4.51
N PHE A 119 2.29 15.59 -3.38
CA PHE A 119 1.14 15.86 -2.54
C PHE A 119 1.44 15.97 -1.04
N GLU A 120 2.70 16.15 -0.63
CA GLU A 120 3.14 16.27 0.77
C GLU A 120 2.19 17.12 1.64
N GLU A 121 1.89 18.33 1.20
CA GLU A 121 1.06 19.29 1.95
C GLU A 121 -0.41 18.86 2.12
N TYR A 122 -0.86 17.90 1.31
CA TYR A 122 -2.25 17.44 1.29
C TYR A 122 -2.41 16.01 1.80
N LEU A 123 -1.33 15.27 2.02
CA LEU A 123 -1.40 13.89 2.52
C LEU A 123 -1.95 13.86 3.94
N MET A 124 -2.93 12.99 4.16
CA MET A 124 -3.44 12.71 5.49
C MET A 124 -2.48 11.75 6.21
N LEU A 125 -1.67 12.30 7.12
CA LEU A 125 -0.70 11.57 7.94
C LEU A 125 -1.09 11.66 9.43
N ASP A 126 -0.83 10.60 10.20
CA ASP A 126 -1.00 10.64 11.66
C ASP A 126 0.18 11.39 12.32
N GLN A 127 -0.09 12.22 13.34
CA GLN A 127 0.94 13.04 14.01
C GLN A 127 2.10 12.23 14.64
N GLU A 128 1.87 10.95 14.96
CA GLU A 128 2.86 10.07 15.61
C GLU A 128 3.84 9.42 14.61
N ASP A 129 3.61 9.53 13.30
CA ASP A 129 4.40 8.83 12.27
C ASP A 129 5.80 9.46 12.02
N THR A 130 6.12 10.59 12.64
CA THR A 130 7.40 11.31 12.45
C THR A 130 8.58 10.75 13.26
N LEU A 131 8.37 9.72 14.09
CA LEU A 131 9.34 9.27 15.10
C LEU A 131 9.68 7.76 15.02
N GLN A 132 9.98 7.24 13.83
CA GLN A 132 10.57 5.89 13.71
C GLN A 132 12.02 5.96 13.21
N GLU A 133 12.95 6.04 14.15
CA GLU A 133 14.38 5.74 13.96
C GLU A 133 14.64 4.22 14.10
N GLU A 134 13.76 3.36 13.56
CA GLU A 134 14.06 1.93 13.45
C GLU A 134 14.93 1.69 12.20
N ASP A 135 15.63 0.55 12.14
CA ASP A 135 16.57 0.23 11.06
C ASP A 135 15.80 -0.02 9.75
N THR A 136 15.61 1.04 8.96
CA THR A 136 14.79 1.08 7.74
C THR A 136 15.13 -0.08 6.79
N VAL A 137 16.42 -0.43 6.68
CA VAL A 137 16.90 -1.49 5.79
C VAL A 137 16.32 -2.86 6.17
N LEU A 138 16.31 -3.18 7.46
CA LEU A 138 15.78 -4.47 7.93
C LEU A 138 14.28 -4.58 7.70
N GLN A 139 13.54 -3.48 7.84
CA GLN A 139 12.10 -3.47 7.56
C GLN A 139 11.82 -3.68 6.07
N GLU A 140 12.64 -3.08 5.19
CA GLU A 140 12.51 -3.22 3.74
C GLU A 140 12.82 -4.65 3.27
N GLU A 141 13.91 -5.25 3.74
CA GLU A 141 14.24 -6.65 3.46
C GLU A 141 13.13 -7.60 3.92
N MET A 142 12.53 -7.33 5.09
CA MET A 142 11.45 -8.15 5.61
C MET A 142 10.18 -8.00 4.76
N ILE A 143 9.83 -6.79 4.30
CA ILE A 143 8.69 -6.57 3.39
C ILE A 143 8.92 -7.32 2.08
N GLU A 144 10.12 -7.26 1.51
CA GLU A 144 10.47 -7.97 0.28
C GLU A 144 10.28 -9.49 0.44
N HIS A 145 10.82 -10.07 1.51
CA HIS A 145 10.63 -11.48 1.81
C HIS A 145 9.15 -11.87 1.97
N MET A 146 8.36 -11.02 2.62
CA MET A 146 6.94 -11.28 2.82
C MET A 146 6.09 -11.11 1.55
N LEU A 147 6.52 -10.26 0.61
CA LEU A 147 5.93 -10.17 -0.72
C LEU A 147 6.20 -11.45 -1.52
N GLU A 148 7.42 -11.98 -1.48
CA GLU A 148 7.75 -13.27 -2.08
C GLU A 148 6.92 -14.42 -1.50
N ASP A 149 6.80 -14.50 -0.16
CA ASP A 149 5.93 -15.47 0.50
C ASP A 149 4.46 -15.34 0.04
N LEU A 150 3.99 -14.12 -0.22
CA LEU A 150 2.61 -13.88 -0.66
C LEU A 150 2.35 -14.44 -2.05
N LYS A 151 3.33 -14.34 -2.98
CA LYS A 151 3.23 -14.86 -4.35
C LYS A 151 2.93 -16.36 -4.37
N ASP A 152 3.59 -17.11 -3.48
CA ASP A 152 3.45 -18.56 -3.34
C ASP A 152 2.34 -18.99 -2.35
N SER A 153 1.69 -18.04 -1.69
CA SER A 153 0.72 -18.34 -0.63
C SER A 153 -0.59 -18.91 -1.17
N ARG A 154 -1.22 -19.78 -0.38
CA ARG A 154 -2.62 -20.21 -0.57
C ARG A 154 -3.61 -19.31 0.17
N GLN A 155 -3.30 -18.01 0.29
CA GLN A 155 -4.19 -17.09 0.97
C GLN A 155 -5.48 -16.94 0.16
N GLU A 156 -6.58 -17.53 0.62
CA GLU A 156 -7.88 -17.51 -0.07
C GLU A 156 -8.79 -16.37 0.39
N LYS A 157 -8.47 -15.75 1.53
CA LYS A 157 -9.33 -14.73 2.13
C LYS A 157 -8.89 -13.32 1.71
N ARG A 158 -9.87 -12.49 1.33
CA ARG A 158 -9.70 -11.05 1.11
C ARG A 158 -9.28 -10.38 2.40
N LEU A 159 -8.21 -9.60 2.36
CA LEU A 159 -7.72 -8.85 3.53
C LEU A 159 -7.85 -7.35 3.29
N ILE A 160 -8.10 -6.61 4.37
CA ILE A 160 -8.05 -5.16 4.38
C ILE A 160 -7.33 -4.71 5.65
N GLY A 161 -6.31 -3.89 5.48
CA GLY A 161 -5.68 -3.16 6.56
C GLY A 161 -5.86 -1.66 6.40
N PHE A 162 -6.02 -0.94 7.51
CA PHE A 162 -6.07 0.51 7.53
C PHE A 162 -5.57 1.07 8.86
N ARG A 163 -5.26 2.36 8.86
CA ARG A 163 -4.85 3.12 10.04
C ARG A 163 -6.07 3.76 10.72
N GLU A 164 -6.12 3.70 12.04
CA GLU A 164 -7.15 4.36 12.86
C GLU A 164 -6.55 4.78 14.22
N GLU A 165 -6.39 6.09 14.43
CA GLU A 165 -5.86 6.69 15.66
C GLU A 165 -4.48 6.13 16.07
N GLY A 166 -3.51 6.13 15.15
CA GLY A 166 -2.15 5.62 15.42
C GLY A 166 -2.06 4.08 15.57
N ARG A 167 -3.12 3.35 15.25
CA ARG A 167 -3.14 1.88 15.25
C ARG A 167 -3.34 1.35 13.84
N VAL A 168 -2.71 0.22 13.56
CA VAL A 168 -2.96 -0.56 12.35
C VAL A 168 -3.94 -1.68 12.68
N LEU A 169 -5.04 -1.73 11.94
CA LEU A 169 -6.06 -2.77 12.05
C LEU A 169 -6.06 -3.60 10.78
N VAL A 170 -6.05 -4.93 10.90
CA VAL A 170 -6.13 -5.85 9.76
C VAL A 170 -7.32 -6.78 9.94
N PHE A 171 -8.18 -6.81 8.93
CA PHE A 171 -9.39 -7.62 8.91
C PHE A 171 -9.37 -8.56 7.72
N ASN A 172 -9.82 -9.78 7.98
CA ASN A 172 -10.24 -10.71 6.94
C ASN A 172 -11.73 -10.44 6.63
N ARG A 173 -12.04 -10.10 5.38
CA ARG A 173 -13.42 -10.09 4.90
C ARG A 173 -13.77 -11.50 4.45
N ALA A 174 -14.56 -12.20 5.26
CA ALA A 174 -15.32 -13.34 4.76
C ALA A 174 -16.24 -12.85 3.63
N ASN A 175 -16.23 -13.56 2.49
CA ASN A 175 -17.01 -13.24 1.30
C ASN A 175 -18.45 -12.82 1.66
N LEU A 176 -18.75 -11.52 1.53
CA LEU A 176 -20.13 -11.06 1.44
C LEU A 176 -20.58 -11.36 0.01
N HIS A 177 -21.04 -12.58 -0.22
CA HIS A 177 -21.88 -12.84 -1.39
C HIS A 177 -23.06 -11.88 -1.34
N LYS A 178 -23.12 -10.95 -2.30
CA LYS A 178 -24.35 -10.29 -2.73
C LYS A 178 -24.59 -10.65 -4.18
#